data_AF-A0A3A6U3V9-F1
#
_entry.id   AF-A0A3A6U3V9-F1
#
_cell.length_a   1.000
_cell.length_b   1.000
_cell.length_c   1.000
_cell.angle_alpha   90.00
_cell.angle_beta   90.00
_cell.angle_gamma   90.00
#
_symmetry.space_group_name_H-M   'P 1'
#
loop_
_entity.id
_entity.type
_entity.pdbx_description
1 polymer ?
#
loop_
_entity_poly.entity_id
_entity_poly.type
_entity_poly.pdbx_seq_one_letter_code
_entity_poly.pdbx_strand_id
1 'polypeptide(L)'
;MSTILKWLWNSGAAIFWCALIFGSPFWIFSLIMISESCGITEYESFISPDQQKEAVILIRNCGATTNWETQVVVRDSDDKDNQDLLIRLDGHPENLEYKVSWKSSDLLEVTEFNFKDLLSFHSRNLTGDITKSVIRPKAS
;
A
#
# COMPACT_ATOMS: atom_id res chain seq x y z
N MET A 1 -61.62 -0.74 5.19
CA MET A 1 -60.45 -1.53 4.72
C MET A 1 -60.79 -3.00 4.86
N SER A 2 -60.88 -3.75 3.76
CA SER A 2 -61.30 -5.16 3.80
C SER A 2 -60.27 -6.03 4.55
N THR A 3 -60.73 -7.10 5.18
CA THR A 3 -59.90 -8.03 5.95
C THR A 3 -58.77 -8.62 5.11
N ILE A 4 -59.03 -8.87 3.82
CA ILE A 4 -58.06 -9.35 2.83
C ILE A 4 -56.94 -8.32 2.60
N LEU A 5 -57.30 -7.03 2.50
CA LEU A 5 -56.31 -5.96 2.28
C LEU A 5 -55.40 -5.76 3.51
N LYS A 6 -55.94 -5.91 4.72
CA LYS A 6 -55.14 -5.88 5.96
C LYS A 6 -54.17 -7.05 6.05
N TRP A 7 -54.61 -8.24 5.62
CA TRP A 7 -53.77 -9.44 5.65
C TRP A 7 -52.62 -9.35 4.66
N LEU A 8 -52.90 -8.90 3.42
CA LEU A 8 -51.87 -8.65 2.41
C LEU A 8 -50.85 -7.58 2.86
N TRP A 9 -51.32 -6.50 3.48
CA TRP A 9 -50.46 -5.44 4.01
C TRP A 9 -49.51 -5.95 5.10
N ASN A 10 -50.05 -6.68 6.09
CA ASN A 10 -49.23 -7.20 7.18
C ASN A 10 -48.23 -8.26 6.71
N SER A 11 -48.63 -9.13 5.76
CA SER A 11 -47.72 -10.12 5.17
C SER A 11 -46.61 -9.47 4.33
N GLY A 12 -46.94 -8.45 3.55
CA GLY A 12 -45.93 -7.70 2.79
C GLY A 12 -44.94 -6.97 3.70
N ALA A 13 -45.44 -6.34 4.76
CA ALA A 13 -44.59 -5.70 5.77
C ALA A 13 -43.67 -6.71 6.47
N ALA A 14 -44.20 -7.88 6.85
CA ALA A 14 -43.40 -8.93 7.48
C ALA A 14 -42.26 -9.42 6.57
N ILE A 15 -42.53 -9.66 5.29
CA ILE A 15 -41.52 -10.08 4.31
C ILE A 15 -40.45 -8.99 4.13
N PHE A 16 -40.86 -7.73 4.02
CA PHE A 16 -39.94 -6.59 3.89
C PHE A 16 -38.99 -6.47 5.09
N TRP A 17 -39.53 -6.56 6.32
CA TRP A 17 -38.71 -6.48 7.53
C TRP A 17 -37.80 -7.69 7.71
N CYS A 18 -38.26 -8.90 7.36
CA CYS A 18 -37.40 -10.08 7.32
C CYS A 18 -36.25 -9.92 6.31
N ALA A 19 -36.55 -9.44 5.09
CA ALA A 19 -35.52 -9.20 4.08
C ALA A 19 -34.50 -8.14 4.53
N LEU A 20 -34.94 -7.11 5.26
CA LEU A 20 -34.03 -6.13 5.85
C LEU A 20 -33.17 -6.73 6.96
N ILE A 21 -33.74 -7.47 7.91
CA ILE A 21 -33.01 -8.01 9.07
C ILE A 21 -32.02 -9.10 8.63
N PHE A 22 -32.40 -9.96 7.70
CA PHE A 22 -31.54 -11.05 7.23
C PHE A 22 -30.66 -10.67 6.03
N GLY A 23 -31.08 -9.71 5.21
CA GLY A 23 -30.29 -9.18 4.11
C GLY A 23 -29.26 -8.15 4.56
N SER A 24 -29.56 -7.32 5.56
CA SER A 24 -28.66 -6.27 6.07
C SER A 24 -27.28 -6.79 6.48
N PRO A 25 -27.15 -7.92 7.21
CA PRO A 25 -25.84 -8.50 7.53
C PRO A 25 -25.03 -8.85 6.29
N PHE A 26 -25.68 -9.31 5.21
CA PHE A 26 -25.00 -9.62 3.95
C PHE A 26 -24.47 -8.35 3.28
N TRP A 27 -25.28 -7.29 3.19
CA TRP A 27 -24.88 -6.01 2.61
C TRP A 27 -23.80 -5.31 3.43
N ILE A 28 -23.92 -5.30 4.77
CA ILE A 28 -22.92 -4.72 5.68
C ILE A 28 -21.61 -5.52 5.63
N PHE A 29 -21.67 -6.85 5.63
CA PHE A 29 -20.49 -7.70 5.53
C PHE A 29 -19.75 -7.51 4.19
N SER A 30 -20.48 -7.39 3.07
CA SER A 30 -19.87 -7.07 1.77
C SER A 30 -19.20 -5.69 1.76
N LEU A 31 -19.78 -4.67 2.42
CA LEU A 31 -19.16 -3.35 2.51
C LEU A 31 -17.88 -3.37 3.36
N ILE A 32 -17.84 -4.12 4.45
CA ILE A 32 -16.66 -4.26 5.31
C ILE A 32 -15.52 -5.03 4.60
N MET A 33 -15.86 -6.04 3.78
CA MET A 33 -14.86 -6.83 3.05
C MET A 33 -14.26 -6.10 1.84
N ILE A 34 -14.89 -5.02 1.35
CA ILE A 34 -14.36 -4.20 0.24
C ILE A 34 -13.36 -3.14 0.75
N SER A 35 -13.41 -2.77 2.04
CA SER A 35 -12.56 -1.71 2.59
C SER A 35 -11.12 -2.12 2.94
N GLU A 36 -10.77 -3.41 2.82
CA GLU A 36 -9.49 -3.90 3.31
C GLU A 36 -8.79 -4.81 2.30
N SER A 37 -7.91 -4.21 1.49
CA SER A 37 -6.47 -4.49 1.65
C SER A 37 -5.71 -3.74 0.58
N CYS A 38 -4.97 -2.72 0.99
CA CYS A 38 -3.84 -2.30 0.18
C CYS A 38 -2.86 -3.47 0.13
N GLY A 39 -2.79 -4.13 -1.02
CA GLY A 39 -1.80 -5.16 -1.27
C GLY A 39 -0.42 -4.53 -1.32
N ILE A 40 0.54 -5.15 -0.64
CA ILE A 40 1.96 -4.79 -0.74
C ILE A 40 2.66 -6.00 -1.39
N THR A 41 3.35 -5.78 -2.51
CA THR A 41 4.10 -6.82 -3.20
C THR A 41 5.52 -6.37 -3.47
N GLU A 42 6.50 -7.25 -3.26
CA GLU A 42 7.90 -6.99 -3.60
C GLU A 42 8.08 -7.04 -5.12
N TYR A 43 8.74 -6.03 -5.69
CA TYR A 43 9.05 -5.95 -7.13
C TYR A 43 10.49 -6.37 -7.41
N GLU A 44 11.44 -5.76 -6.70
CA GLU A 44 12.87 -6.04 -6.83
C GLU A 44 13.59 -5.77 -5.49
N SER A 45 14.73 -6.42 -5.28
CA SER A 45 15.59 -6.20 -4.11
C SER A 45 17.06 -6.09 -4.50
N PHE A 46 17.79 -5.30 -3.71
CA PHE A 46 19.20 -5.00 -3.87
C PHE A 46 19.91 -5.25 -2.55
N ILE A 47 20.75 -6.27 -2.49
CA ILE A 47 21.51 -6.64 -1.29
C ILE A 47 22.72 -5.71 -1.13
N SER A 48 23.01 -5.31 0.10
CA SER A 48 24.18 -4.50 0.45
C SER A 48 25.49 -5.28 0.19
N PRO A 49 26.63 -4.59 -0.01
CA PRO A 49 27.92 -5.25 -0.25
C PRO A 49 28.36 -6.23 0.86
N ASP A 50 27.97 -5.99 2.11
CA ASP A 50 28.25 -6.85 3.27
C ASP A 50 27.15 -7.87 3.57
N GLN A 51 26.09 -7.90 2.75
CA GLN A 51 24.95 -8.82 2.85
C GLN A 51 24.10 -8.68 4.12
N GLN A 52 24.35 -7.66 4.96
CA GLN A 52 23.59 -7.45 6.20
C GLN A 52 22.25 -6.77 5.94
N LYS A 53 22.12 -5.97 4.86
CA LYS A 53 20.91 -5.21 4.58
C LYS A 53 20.44 -5.47 3.15
N GLU A 54 19.17 -5.25 2.91
CA GLU A 54 18.63 -5.17 1.56
C GLU A 54 17.72 -3.96 1.37
N ALA A 55 17.86 -3.31 0.22
CA ALA A 55 16.92 -2.30 -0.24
C ALA A 55 15.88 -2.98 -1.12
N VAL A 56 14.61 -2.82 -0.82
CA VAL A 56 13.50 -3.50 -1.50
C VAL A 56 12.55 -2.47 -2.06
N ILE A 57 12.10 -2.72 -3.29
CA ILE A 57 11.07 -1.94 -3.94
C ILE A 57 9.74 -2.65 -3.73
N LEU A 58 8.83 -1.99 -3.02
CA LEU A 58 7.49 -2.49 -2.75
C LEU A 58 6.48 -1.73 -3.59
N ILE A 59 5.55 -2.47 -4.18
CA ILE A 59 4.39 -1.93 -4.86
C ILE A 59 3.22 -1.95 -3.88
N ARG A 60 2.62 -0.78 -3.63
CA ARG A 60 1.36 -0.68 -2.91
C ARG A 60 0.21 -0.49 -3.89
N ASN A 61 -0.78 -1.37 -3.83
CA ASN A 61 -2.00 -1.28 -4.62
C ASN A 61 -3.23 -1.30 -3.71
N CYS A 62 -3.96 -0.19 -3.64
CA CYS A 62 -5.14 -0.04 -2.79
C CYS A 62 -6.48 -0.33 -3.49
N GLY A 63 -6.46 -0.97 -4.67
CA GLY A 63 -7.67 -1.49 -5.32
C GLY A 63 -8.43 -0.48 -6.19
N ALA A 64 -9.72 -0.77 -6.42
CA ALA A 64 -10.51 -0.58 -7.65
C ALA A 64 -10.53 0.81 -8.33
N THR A 65 -10.05 1.88 -7.70
CA THR A 65 -10.02 3.24 -8.28
C THR A 65 -8.77 4.05 -7.93
N THR A 66 -7.77 3.44 -7.27
CA THR A 66 -6.68 4.18 -6.61
C THR A 66 -5.29 3.89 -7.16
N ASN A 67 -4.48 4.94 -7.13
CA ASN A 67 -3.12 5.03 -7.66
C ASN A 67 -2.19 3.98 -7.06
N TRP A 68 -1.30 3.47 -7.90
CA TRP A 68 -0.18 2.64 -7.50
C TRP A 68 0.84 3.49 -6.74
N GLU A 69 1.44 2.96 -5.68
CA GLU A 69 2.60 3.61 -5.06
C GLU A 69 3.81 2.68 -5.15
N THR A 70 4.96 3.26 -5.47
CA THR A 70 6.26 2.59 -5.38
C THR A 70 6.95 3.04 -4.10
N GLN A 71 7.36 2.11 -3.25
CA GLN A 71 8.01 2.38 -1.98
C GLN A 71 9.40 1.77 -1.99
N VAL A 72 10.42 2.58 -1.70
CA VAL A 72 11.78 2.06 -1.48
C VAL A 72 11.97 1.93 0.01
N VAL A 73 12.15 0.72 0.48
CA VAL A 73 12.41 0.41 1.88
C VAL A 73 13.80 -0.19 2.03
N VAL A 74 14.39 -0.07 3.21
CA VAL A 74 15.58 -0.82 3.60
C VAL A 74 15.25 -1.67 4.81
N ARG A 75 15.69 -2.91 4.81
CA ARG A 75 15.49 -3.84 5.92
C ARG A 75 16.73 -4.65 6.18
N ASP A 76 16.78 -5.26 7.36
CA ASP A 76 17.81 -6.22 7.71
C ASP A 76 17.62 -7.50 6.87
N SER A 77 18.72 -8.11 6.42
CA SER A 77 18.64 -9.35 5.64
C SER A 77 18.10 -10.52 6.48
N ASP A 78 18.37 -10.50 7.78
CA ASP A 78 17.96 -11.54 8.74
C ASP A 78 16.58 -11.26 9.38
N ASP A 79 16.10 -10.03 9.33
CA ASP A 79 14.80 -9.60 9.88
C ASP A 79 14.01 -8.75 8.88
N LYS A 80 13.12 -9.41 8.15
CA LYS A 80 12.28 -8.78 7.12
C LYS A 80 11.16 -7.92 7.67
N ASP A 81 10.82 -8.06 8.95
CA ASP A 81 9.75 -7.29 9.58
C ASP A 81 10.25 -5.89 9.98
N ASN A 82 11.57 -5.75 10.19
CA ASN A 82 12.21 -4.48 10.51
C ASN A 82 12.61 -3.71 9.23
N GLN A 83 11.67 -2.96 8.68
CA GLN A 83 11.87 -2.15 7.48
C GLN A 83 11.70 -0.65 7.72
N ASP A 84 12.57 0.14 7.13
CA ASP A 84 12.51 1.59 7.05
C ASP A 84 12.09 2.05 5.67
N LEU A 85 11.04 2.85 5.58
CA LEU A 85 10.67 3.54 4.35
C LEU A 85 11.64 4.70 4.09
N LEU A 86 12.28 4.72 2.91
CA LEU A 86 13.12 5.84 2.47
C LEU A 86 12.33 6.87 1.68
N ILE A 87 11.65 6.40 0.64
CA ILE A 87 10.97 7.25 -0.35
C ILE A 87 9.74 6.54 -0.89
N ARG A 88 8.71 7.32 -1.16
CA ARG A 88 7.48 6.89 -1.80
C ARG A 88 7.25 7.70 -3.07
N LEU A 89 6.96 7.01 -4.16
CA LEU A 89 6.66 7.58 -5.46
C LEU A 89 5.22 7.23 -5.89
N ASP A 90 4.57 8.15 -6.61
CA ASP A 90 3.24 7.99 -7.21
C ASP A 90 3.38 7.30 -8.57
N GLY A 91 2.97 6.03 -8.64
CA GLY A 91 3.04 5.21 -9.85
C GLY A 91 3.52 3.79 -9.62
N HIS A 92 3.33 2.96 -10.64
CA HIS A 92 3.88 1.60 -10.70
C HIS A 92 5.36 1.66 -11.10
N PRO A 93 6.25 0.83 -10.54
CA PRO A 93 7.70 0.92 -10.78
C PRO A 93 8.06 0.78 -12.27
N GLU A 94 7.34 -0.05 -13.03
CA GLU A 94 7.55 -0.19 -14.49
C GLU A 94 7.32 1.10 -15.30
N ASN A 95 6.54 2.03 -14.76
CA ASN A 95 6.20 3.30 -15.42
C ASN A 95 6.96 4.49 -14.82
N LEU A 96 7.84 4.25 -13.84
CA LEU A 96 8.60 5.28 -13.15
C LEU A 96 10.06 5.22 -13.58
N GLU A 97 10.65 6.39 -13.73
CA GLU A 97 12.10 6.52 -13.79
C GLU A 97 12.60 6.59 -12.35
N TYR A 98 13.45 5.66 -11.93
CA TYR A 98 14.18 5.73 -10.67
C TYR A 98 15.38 4.76 -10.73
N LYS A 99 16.35 4.97 -9.85
CA LYS A 99 17.51 4.10 -9.72
C LYS A 99 17.94 3.95 -8.28
N VAL A 100 18.08 2.71 -7.84
CA VAL A 100 18.54 2.36 -6.50
C VAL A 100 19.89 1.67 -6.59
N SER A 101 20.88 2.14 -5.83
CA SER A 101 22.19 1.49 -5.77
C SER A 101 22.87 1.67 -4.41
N TRP A 102 23.54 0.63 -3.94
CA TRP A 102 24.45 0.72 -2.79
C TRP A 102 25.79 1.32 -3.22
N LYS A 103 26.27 2.33 -2.50
CA LYS A 103 27.64 2.88 -2.65
C LYS A 103 28.61 2.28 -1.64
N SER A 104 28.09 1.86 -0.50
CA SER A 104 28.77 1.09 0.55
C SER A 104 27.73 0.32 1.34
N SER A 105 28.15 -0.48 2.33
CA SER A 105 27.26 -1.20 3.25
C SER A 105 26.21 -0.32 3.94
N ASP A 106 26.51 0.97 4.14
CA ASP A 106 25.69 1.89 4.93
C ASP A 106 25.23 3.12 4.14
N LEU A 107 25.46 3.13 2.82
CA LEU A 107 25.10 4.24 1.94
C LEU A 107 24.30 3.73 0.74
N LEU A 108 22.99 3.96 0.79
CA LEU A 108 22.08 3.77 -0.34
C LEU A 108 21.84 5.10 -1.07
N GLU A 109 21.88 5.04 -2.40
CA GLU A 109 21.54 6.14 -3.27
C GLU A 109 20.27 5.83 -4.04
N VAL A 110 19.30 6.74 -3.98
CA VAL A 110 18.08 6.73 -4.80
C VAL A 110 18.10 7.96 -5.71
N THR A 111 18.19 7.74 -7.02
CA THR A 111 18.46 8.76 -8.03
C THR A 111 17.53 8.65 -9.22
N GLU A 112 17.64 9.61 -10.14
CA GLU A 112 16.98 9.60 -11.46
C GLU A 112 15.44 9.64 -11.41
N PHE A 113 14.85 9.81 -10.23
CA PHE A 113 13.41 9.96 -10.08
C PHE A 113 12.94 11.39 -10.38
N ASN A 114 11.70 11.51 -10.87
CA ASN A 114 11.08 12.80 -11.06
C ASN A 114 10.50 13.32 -9.74
N PHE A 115 10.81 14.57 -9.40
CA PHE A 115 10.27 15.19 -8.19
C PHE A 115 8.73 15.29 -8.19
N LYS A 116 8.11 15.41 -9.37
CA LYS A 116 6.63 15.42 -9.51
C LYS A 116 5.97 14.13 -9.05
N ASP A 117 6.71 13.02 -9.09
CA ASP A 117 6.21 11.70 -8.71
C ASP A 117 6.52 11.43 -7.22
N LEU A 118 7.18 12.35 -6.50
CA LEU A 118 7.53 12.17 -5.09
C LEU A 118 6.31 12.41 -4.18
N LEU A 119 5.90 11.37 -3.45
CA LEU A 119 4.83 11.45 -2.44
C LEU A 119 5.38 11.75 -1.04
N SER A 120 6.43 11.04 -0.64
CA SER A 120 7.07 11.27 0.66
C SER A 120 8.54 10.87 0.67
N PHE A 121 9.30 11.51 1.55
CA PHE A 121 10.70 11.20 1.84
C PHE A 121 10.92 11.19 3.35
N HIS A 122 11.61 10.17 3.83
CA HIS A 122 11.98 10.01 5.23
C HIS A 122 13.48 10.17 5.37
N SER A 123 13.91 11.26 6.03
CA SER A 123 15.33 11.58 6.18
C SER A 123 16.01 10.90 7.38
N ARG A 124 15.25 10.20 8.22
CA ARG A 124 15.73 9.56 9.44
C ARG A 124 15.44 8.07 9.34
N ASN A 125 16.50 7.28 9.13
CA ASN A 125 16.44 5.83 9.24
C ASN A 125 16.57 5.41 10.71
N LEU A 126 15.68 4.54 11.15
CA LEU A 126 15.59 3.98 12.49
C LEU A 126 16.13 2.54 12.54
N THR A 127 16.29 1.86 11.40
CA THR A 127 17.00 0.59 11.19
C THR A 127 18.51 0.82 11.29
N GLY A 128 18.94 1.23 12.49
CA GLY A 128 20.29 1.08 13.03
C GLY A 128 21.43 1.89 12.40
N ASP A 129 21.58 1.92 11.07
CA ASP A 129 22.88 2.27 10.49
C ASP A 129 22.86 2.63 9.00
N ILE A 130 21.86 3.37 8.53
CA ILE A 130 22.01 4.12 7.26
C ILE A 130 22.42 5.53 7.65
N THR A 131 23.73 5.76 7.79
CA THR A 131 24.24 7.04 8.29
C THR A 131 23.89 8.21 7.35
N LYS A 132 23.66 7.93 6.05
CA LYS A 132 23.26 8.91 5.02
C LYS A 132 22.47 8.24 3.89
N SER A 133 21.33 8.80 3.50
CA SER A 133 20.67 8.53 2.22
C SER A 133 20.89 9.71 1.28
N VAL A 134 21.42 9.48 0.08
CA VAL A 134 21.53 10.53 -0.95
C VAL A 134 20.37 10.39 -1.91
N ILE A 135 19.49 11.39 -1.90
CA ILE A 135 18.34 11.46 -2.77
C ILE A 135 18.54 12.63 -3.73
N ARG A 136 18.58 12.35 -5.03
CA ARG A 136 18.72 13.38 -6.06
C ARG A 136 17.65 13.19 -7.14
N PRO A 137 16.74 14.15 -7.30
CA PRO A 137 15.83 14.13 -8.42
C PRO A 137 16.60 14.39 -9.72
N LYS A 138 15.99 14.07 -10.85
CA LYS A 138 16.49 14.46 -12.18
C LYS A 138 16.62 15.98 -12.25
N ALA A 139 17.77 16.48 -12.71
CA ALA A 139 17.92 17.90 -13.02
C ALA A 139 17.04 18.22 -14.24
N SER A 140 16.13 19.17 -14.08
CA SER A 140 15.25 19.68 -15.15
C SER A 140 16.03 20.29 -16.30
#